data_AF-A0A1M5R4J6-F1
#
_entry.id   AF-A0A1M5R4J6-F1
#
_cell.length_a   1.000
_cell.length_b   1.000
_cell.length_c   1.000
_cell.angle_alpha   90.00
_cell.angle_beta   90.00
_cell.angle_gamma   90.00
#
_symmetry.space_group_name_H-M   'P 1'
#
loop_
_entity.id
_entity.type
_entity.pdbx_description
1 polymer ?
#
loop_
_entity_poly.entity_id
_entity_poly.type
_entity_poly.pdbx_seq_one_letter_code
_entity_poly.pdbx_strand_id
1 'polypeptide(L)' 'MTQPWRTLIPWRNRTEVYWECRRCGTTVDGATEECPTCGSAQIARYEMS' A
#
# COMPACT_ATOMS: atom_id res chain seq x y z
N MET A 1 35.00 4.84 -16.28
CA MET A 1 33.76 5.18 -15.54
C MET A 1 32.59 4.53 -16.26
N THR A 2 32.35 3.24 -16.03
CA THR A 2 31.19 2.52 -16.57
C THR A 2 30.17 2.41 -15.45
N GLN A 3 28.99 3.02 -15.62
CA GLN A 3 27.87 2.87 -14.68
C GLN A 3 27.03 1.66 -15.14
N PRO A 4 27.15 0.47 -14.52
CA PRO A 4 26.30 -0.66 -14.87
C PRO A 4 24.94 -0.51 -14.18
N TRP A 5 24.08 0.38 -14.67
CA TRP A 5 22.71 0.52 -14.14
C TRP A 5 21.78 -0.66 -14.51
N ARG A 6 22.32 -1.74 -15.07
CA ARG A 6 21.61 -3.00 -15.35
C ARG A 6 21.68 -3.94 -14.15
N THR A 7 21.31 -3.46 -12.97
CA THR A 7 20.98 -4.36 -11.87
C THR A 7 19.55 -4.80 -12.10
N LEU A 8 19.37 -6.09 -12.37
CA LEU A 8 18.09 -6.77 -12.47
C LEU A 8 17.25 -6.36 -11.25
N ILE A 9 16.26 -5.50 -11.44
CA ILE A 9 15.18 -5.33 -10.47
C ILE A 9 14.45 -6.67 -10.53
N PRO A 10 14.53 -7.56 -9.52
CA PRO A 10 13.62 -8.68 -9.50
C PRO A 10 12.24 -8.06 -9.37
N TRP A 11 11.48 -8.08 -10.47
CA TRP A 11 10.04 -7.85 -10.43
C TRP A 11 9.46 -8.97 -9.57
N ARG A 12 9.58 -8.80 -8.25
CA ARG A 12 8.84 -9.58 -7.29
C ARG A 12 7.41 -9.17 -7.53
N ASN A 13 6.66 -10.08 -8.14
CA ASN A 13 5.20 -10.06 -8.19
C ASN A 13 4.66 -10.29 -6.77
N ARG A 14 4.99 -9.38 -5.86
CA ARG A 14 4.53 -9.41 -4.48
C ARG A 14 3.15 -8.79 -4.54
N THR A 15 2.11 -9.62 -4.39
CA THR A 15 0.75 -9.14 -4.24
C THR A 15 0.74 -8.16 -3.07
N GLU A 16 0.58 -6.89 -3.40
CA GLU A 16 0.67 -5.83 -2.42
C GLU A 16 -0.74 -5.44 -2.02
N VAL A 17 -1.03 -5.61 -0.74
CA VAL A 17 -2.34 -5.30 -0.15
C VAL A 17 -2.20 -3.99 0.59
N TYR A 18 -3.00 -3.02 0.20
CA TYR A 18 -3.05 -1.71 0.83
C TYR A 18 -4.46 -1.43 1.34
N TRP A 19 -4.54 -0.75 2.48
CA TRP A 19 -5.80 -0.24 3.02
C TRP A 19 -5.77 1.29 3.02
N GLU A 20 -6.91 1.91 2.72
CA GLU A 20 -7.04 3.36 2.65
C GLU A 20 -8.35 3.80 3.30
N CYS A 21 -8.29 4.85 4.12
CA CYS A 21 -9.50 5.48 4.62
C CYS A 21 -10.18 6.29 3.52
N ARG A 22 -11.40 5.92 3.16
CA ARG A 22 -12.22 6.62 2.15
C ARG A 22 -12.71 8.00 2.61
N ARG A 23 -12.62 8.29 3.91
CA ARG A 23 -13.03 9.59 4.47
C ARG A 23 -11.90 10.62 4.42
N CYS A 24 -10.69 10.27 4.86
CA CYS A 24 -9.59 11.22 5.00
C CYS A 24 -8.41 10.97 4.04
N GLY A 25 -8.39 9.86 3.31
CA GLY A 25 -7.32 9.51 2.36
C GLY A 25 -6.06 8.94 2.99
N THR A 26 -6.04 8.69 4.31
CA THR A 26 -4.88 8.11 4.98
C THR A 26 -4.72 6.64 4.62
N THR A 27 -3.52 6.24 4.20
CA THR A 27 -3.13 4.83 4.10
C THR A 27 -3.09 4.21 5.48
N VAL A 28 -3.70 3.04 5.60
CA VAL A 28 -3.85 2.30 6.84
C VAL A 28 -3.01 1.04 6.74
N ASP A 29 -2.11 0.84 7.69
CA ASP A 29 -1.31 -0.37 7.78
C ASP A 29 -2.12 -1.45 8.50
N GLY A 30 -2.54 -2.47 7.75
CA GLY A 30 -3.25 -3.63 8.26
C GLY A 30 -4.78 -3.52 8.23
N ALA A 31 -5.42 -4.65 8.56
CA ALA A 31 -6.88 -4.76 8.65
C ALA A 31 -7.35 -4.22 10.01
N THR A 32 -7.63 -2.93 10.07
CA THR A 32 -8.36 -2.29 11.19
C THR A 32 -9.79 -1.98 10.75
N GLU A 33 -10.71 -2.05 11.70
CA GLU A 33 -12.12 -1.71 11.50
C GLU A 33 -12.34 -0.19 11.43
N GLU A 34 -11.43 0.59 12.01
CA GLU A 34 -11.52 2.05 12.09
C GLU A 34 -10.20 2.73 11.72
N CYS A 35 -10.30 3.89 11.05
CA CYS A 35 -9.15 4.71 10.69
C CYS A 35 -8.55 5.35 11.96
N PRO A 36 -7.25 5.13 12.26
CA PRO A 36 -6.62 5.71 13.45
C PRO A 36 -6.49 7.24 13.39
N THR A 37 -6.60 7.84 12.21
CA THR A 37 -6.46 9.30 12.02
C THR A 37 -7.78 10.05 12.21
N CYS A 38 -8.92 9.44 11.85
CA CYS A 38 -10.21 10.16 11.86
C CYS A 38 -11.36 9.38 12.51
N GLY A 39 -11.15 8.13 12.93
CA GLY A 39 -12.18 7.27 13.53
C GLY A 39 -13.28 6.83 12.56
N SER A 40 -13.04 6.88 11.24
CA SER A 40 -14.01 6.40 10.25
C SER A 40 -13.87 4.90 10.03
N ALA A 41 -14.97 4.16 10.01
CA ALA A 41 -15.00 2.74 9.63
C ALA A 41 -14.98 2.49 8.11
N GLN A 42 -14.93 3.55 7.30
CA GLN A 42 -14.90 3.45 5.84
C GLN A 42 -13.47 3.18 5.34
N ILE A 43 -13.03 1.92 5.41
CA ILE A 43 -11.71 1.47 4.96
C ILE A 43 -11.87 0.67 3.66
N ALA A 44 -11.20 1.09 2.59
CA ALA A 44 -11.11 0.35 1.33
C ALA A 44 -9.85 -0.52 1.31
N ARG A 45 -9.94 -1.70 0.70
CA ARG A 45 -8.82 -2.62 0.50
C ARG A 45 -8.53 -2.71 -0.99
N TYR A 46 -7.27 -2.54 -1.36
CA TYR A 46 -6.78 -2.69 -2.72
C TYR A 46 -5.76 -3.82 -2.75
N GLU A 47 -5.90 -4.71 -3.72
CA GLU A 47 -4.98 -5.82 -3.97
C GLU A 47 -4.40 -5.61 -5.36
N MET A 48 -3.09 -5.36 -5.45
CA MET A 48 -2.39 -5.25 -6.72
C MET A 48 -1.75 -6.61 -7.04
N SER A 49 -2.29 -7.31 -8.03
CA SER A 49 -1.87 -8.64 -8.49
C SER A 49 -0.93 -8.59 -9.69
#